data_AF-A0A521TAX2-F1
#
_entry.id   AF-A0A521TAX2-F1
#
_cell.length_a   1.000
_cell.length_b   1.000
_cell.length_c   1.000
_cell.angle_alpha   90.00
_cell.angle_beta   90.00
_cell.angle_gamma   90.00
#
_symmetry.space_group_name_H-M   'P 1'
#
loop_
_entity.id
_entity.type
_entity.pdbx_description
1 polymer ?
#
loop_
_entity_poly.entity_id
_entity_poly.type
_entity_poly.pdbx_seq_one_letter_code
_entity_poly.pdbx_strand_id
1 'polypeptide(L)'
;MKKSEIISVRVDANVKHKLEAESEMKSMTVNTLVGQIITKHVSWDRFAEDLGFVCLTKPFLRAILSHVPEKEMTNIAMTVCRGAMKDATIYMYGEMTMKTFIKSLDSWLTASHIPFRHIDDDNVDKYVIQHELGDAFSSYLITVINAVLNEFKFCTTHQDLTDQSVSFVIDKA
;
A
#
# COMPACT_ATOMS: atom_id res chain seq x y z
N MET A 1 3.90 8.71 24.14
CA MET A 1 2.54 8.12 24.09
C MET A 1 1.70 8.91 23.10
N LYS A 2 1.03 8.26 22.14
CA LYS A 2 -0.01 8.93 21.34
C LYS A 2 -1.14 9.35 22.28
N LYS A 3 -1.54 10.61 22.26
CA LYS A 3 -2.68 11.12 23.03
C LYS A 3 -3.95 10.58 22.38
N SER A 4 -4.78 9.86 23.13
CA SER A 4 -6.10 9.44 22.68
C SER A 4 -7.14 10.51 23.04
N GLU A 5 -8.08 10.74 22.15
CA GLU A 5 -9.23 11.63 22.37
C GLU A 5 -10.53 10.84 22.17
N ILE A 6 -11.59 11.25 22.86
CA ILE A 6 -12.88 10.54 22.84
C ILE A 6 -13.75 11.14 21.72
N ILE A 7 -14.26 10.26 20.85
CA ILE A 7 -15.25 10.59 19.85
C ILE A 7 -16.52 9.80 20.17
N SER A 8 -17.68 10.47 20.25
CA SER A 8 -18.98 9.83 20.46
C SER A 8 -19.83 9.96 19.20
N VAL A 9 -20.24 8.83 18.63
CA VAL A 9 -21.04 8.74 17.40
C VAL A 9 -22.25 7.84 17.59
N ARG A 10 -23.36 8.20 16.96
CA ARG A 10 -24.53 7.31 16.84
C ARG A 10 -24.39 6.49 15.57
N VAL A 11 -24.64 5.20 15.66
CA VAL A 11 -24.66 4.27 14.52
C VAL A 11 -25.97 3.50 14.52
N ASP A 12 -26.40 3.04 13.35
CA ASP A 12 -27.54 2.14 13.23
C ASP A 12 -27.33 0.86 14.06
N ALA A 13 -28.40 0.34 14.66
CA ALA A 13 -28.32 -0.84 15.52
C ALA A 13 -27.79 -2.07 14.79
N ASN A 14 -28.12 -2.23 13.50
CA ASN A 14 -27.61 -3.34 12.69
C ASN A 14 -26.12 -3.17 12.38
N VAL A 15 -25.66 -1.93 12.18
CA VAL A 15 -24.23 -1.64 11.98
C VAL A 15 -23.45 -1.96 13.25
N LYS A 16 -23.95 -1.56 14.42
CA LYS A 16 -23.35 -1.90 15.71
C LYS A 16 -23.20 -3.42 15.86
N HIS A 17 -24.27 -4.17 15.62
CA HIS A 17 -24.24 -5.63 15.74
C HIS A 17 -23.23 -6.29 14.80
N LYS A 18 -23.08 -5.79 13.56
CA LYS A 18 -22.08 -6.28 12.61
C LYS A 18 -20.65 -6.01 13.10
N LEU A 19 -20.38 -4.82 13.66
CA LEU A 19 -19.08 -4.47 14.22
C LEU A 19 -18.74 -5.32 15.45
N GLU A 20 -19.72 -5.59 16.33
CA GLU A 20 -19.56 -6.48 17.49
C GLU A 20 -19.19 -7.91 17.05
N ALA A 21 -19.96 -8.49 16.13
CA ALA A 21 -19.68 -9.82 15.59
C ALA A 21 -18.30 -9.92 14.92
N GLU A 22 -17.90 -8.90 14.13
CA GLU A 22 -16.57 -8.86 13.52
C GLU A 22 -15.46 -8.75 14.55
N SER A 23 -15.65 -7.92 15.59
CA SER A 23 -14.67 -7.74 16.65
C SER A 23 -14.44 -9.04 17.45
N GLU A 24 -15.50 -9.80 17.72
CA GLU A 24 -15.42 -11.14 18.34
C GLU A 24 -14.65 -12.12 17.47
N MET A 25 -15.00 -12.21 16.17
CA MET A 25 -14.29 -13.09 15.22
C MET A 25 -12.78 -12.77 15.16
N LYS A 26 -12.41 -11.50 15.26
CA LYS A 26 -11.02 -11.04 15.20
C LYS A 26 -10.32 -10.98 16.58
N SER A 27 -10.97 -11.44 17.65
CA SER A 27 -10.46 -11.36 19.03
C SER A 27 -9.97 -9.95 19.43
N MET A 28 -10.73 -8.91 19.08
CA MET A 28 -10.42 -7.52 19.40
C MET A 28 -11.64 -6.77 19.94
N THR A 29 -11.43 -5.62 20.57
CA THR A 29 -12.55 -4.79 21.02
C THR A 29 -13.18 -4.03 19.86
N VAL A 30 -14.47 -3.69 19.95
CA VAL A 30 -15.16 -2.81 18.99
C VAL A 30 -14.42 -1.48 18.85
N ASN A 31 -13.89 -0.92 19.94
CA ASN A 31 -13.12 0.32 19.90
C ASN A 31 -11.84 0.17 19.06
N THR A 32 -11.14 -0.95 19.16
CA THR A 32 -9.97 -1.25 18.34
C THR A 32 -10.34 -1.34 16.86
N LEU A 33 -11.42 -2.07 16.54
CA LEU A 33 -11.93 -2.22 15.17
C LEU A 33 -12.35 -0.87 14.56
N VAL A 34 -13.14 -0.10 15.29
CA VAL A 34 -13.57 1.25 14.87
C VAL A 34 -12.36 2.17 14.69
N GLY A 35 -11.39 2.11 15.60
CA GLY A 35 -10.13 2.85 15.48
C GLY A 35 -9.36 2.49 14.20
N GLN A 36 -9.28 1.21 13.84
CA GLN A 36 -8.66 0.75 12.59
C GLN A 36 -9.41 1.27 11.36
N ILE A 37 -10.74 1.19 11.34
CA ILE A 37 -11.57 1.67 10.23
C ILE A 37 -11.41 3.19 10.04
N ILE A 38 -11.52 3.98 11.12
CA ILE A 38 -11.37 5.43 11.06
C ILE A 38 -9.96 5.81 10.62
N THR A 39 -8.94 5.13 11.16
CA THR A 39 -7.54 5.38 10.78
C THR A 39 -7.34 5.11 9.29
N LYS A 40 -7.83 3.97 8.79
CA LYS A 40 -7.76 3.59 7.37
C LYS A 40 -8.47 4.60 6.48
N HIS A 41 -9.65 5.05 6.88
CA HIS A 41 -10.41 6.04 6.12
C HIS A 41 -9.68 7.37 5.99
N VAL A 42 -9.11 7.87 7.09
CA VAL A 42 -8.36 9.13 7.11
C VAL A 42 -7.01 9.02 6.38
N SER A 43 -6.37 7.84 6.40
CA SER A 43 -5.07 7.64 5.77
C SER A 43 -5.14 7.27 4.29
N TRP A 44 -6.22 6.62 3.84
CA TRP A 44 -6.28 6.04 2.49
C TRP A 44 -7.65 6.11 1.83
N ASP A 45 -8.71 5.54 2.44
CA ASP A 45 -9.94 5.24 1.68
C ASP A 45 -10.57 6.49 1.04
N ARG A 46 -10.61 7.62 1.76
CA ARG A 46 -11.12 8.89 1.22
C ARG A 46 -10.38 9.37 -0.03
N PHE A 47 -9.07 9.12 -0.09
CA PHE A 47 -8.22 9.55 -1.21
C PHE A 47 -8.31 8.55 -2.36
N ALA A 48 -8.42 7.26 -2.04
CA ALA A 48 -8.59 6.20 -3.02
C ALA A 48 -9.89 6.39 -3.84
N GLU A 49 -10.97 6.81 -3.18
CA GLU A 49 -12.24 7.17 -3.83
C GLU A 49 -12.07 8.35 -4.79
N ASP A 50 -11.44 9.45 -4.35
CA ASP A 50 -11.20 10.65 -5.17
C ASP A 50 -10.32 10.36 -6.41
N LEU A 51 -9.34 9.45 -6.25
CA LEU A 51 -8.37 9.10 -7.29
C LEU A 51 -8.85 7.96 -8.21
N GLY A 52 -10.05 7.43 -7.99
CA GLY A 52 -10.64 6.39 -8.85
C GLY A 52 -10.00 5.00 -8.70
N PHE A 53 -9.47 4.66 -7.52
CA PHE A 53 -8.99 3.31 -7.25
C PHE A 53 -10.15 2.30 -7.26
N VAL A 54 -9.90 1.12 -7.81
CA VAL A 54 -10.86 0.02 -7.86
C VAL A 54 -10.35 -1.21 -7.12
N CYS A 55 -11.25 -1.91 -6.44
CA CYS A 55 -10.92 -3.15 -5.74
C CYS A 55 -10.96 -4.34 -6.71
N LEU A 56 -9.87 -5.09 -6.77
CA LEU A 56 -9.75 -6.32 -7.56
C LEU A 56 -9.43 -7.50 -6.65
N THR A 57 -9.91 -8.71 -7.00
CA THR A 57 -9.52 -9.93 -6.28
C THR A 57 -8.12 -10.36 -6.71
N LYS A 58 -7.31 -10.90 -5.77
CA LYS A 58 -5.97 -11.42 -6.09
C LYS A 58 -5.97 -12.40 -7.29
N PRO A 59 -6.88 -13.39 -7.39
CA PRO A 59 -6.88 -14.32 -8.52
C PRO A 59 -7.13 -13.64 -9.86
N PHE A 60 -8.05 -12.66 -9.90
CA PHE A 60 -8.33 -11.91 -11.13
C PHE A 60 -7.14 -11.08 -11.56
N LEU A 61 -6.52 -10.35 -10.62
CA LEU A 61 -5.34 -9.54 -10.90
C LEU A 61 -4.18 -10.42 -11.38
N ARG A 62 -3.87 -11.53 -10.69
CA ARG A 62 -2.84 -12.49 -11.09
C ARG A 62 -3.08 -13.04 -12.50
N ALA A 63 -4.32 -13.42 -12.81
CA ALA A 63 -4.68 -13.94 -14.13
C ALA A 63 -4.52 -12.89 -15.23
N ILE A 64 -4.87 -11.62 -14.99
CA ILE A 64 -4.63 -10.56 -15.98
C ILE A 64 -3.14 -10.36 -16.20
N LEU A 65 -2.38 -10.17 -15.12
CA LEU A 65 -0.96 -9.84 -15.20
C LEU A 65 -0.16 -10.95 -15.89
N SER A 66 -0.56 -12.22 -15.75
CA SER A 66 0.12 -13.34 -16.43
C SER A 66 -0.03 -13.36 -17.95
N HIS A 67 -0.99 -12.60 -18.51
CA HIS A 67 -1.20 -12.49 -19.95
C HIS A 67 -0.60 -11.23 -20.56
N VAL A 68 -0.13 -10.28 -19.73
CA VAL A 68 0.51 -9.06 -20.20
C VAL A 68 1.97 -9.36 -20.54
N PRO A 69 2.42 -9.11 -21.78
CA PRO A 69 3.83 -9.29 -22.15
C PRO A 69 4.75 -8.43 -21.28
N GLU A 70 5.91 -8.96 -20.90
CA GLU A 70 6.85 -8.28 -20.00
C GLU A 70 7.19 -6.85 -20.46
N LYS A 71 7.49 -6.66 -21.75
CA LYS A 71 7.77 -5.34 -22.33
C LYS A 71 6.61 -4.36 -22.16
N GLU A 72 5.37 -4.83 -22.31
CA GLU A 72 4.18 -4.01 -22.13
C GLU A 72 3.97 -3.69 -20.65
N MET A 73 4.19 -4.66 -19.76
CA MET A 73 4.17 -4.46 -18.32
C MET A 73 5.15 -3.38 -17.88
N THR A 74 6.40 -3.46 -18.35
CA THR A 74 7.43 -2.44 -18.05
C THR A 74 7.02 -1.06 -18.55
N ASN A 75 6.44 -0.96 -19.75
CA ASN A 75 5.97 0.31 -20.29
C ASN A 75 4.84 0.89 -19.46
N ILE A 76 3.83 0.09 -19.09
CA ILE A 76 2.71 0.51 -18.24
C ILE A 76 3.24 0.96 -16.86
N ALA A 77 4.16 0.18 -16.27
CA ALA A 77 4.79 0.50 -15.00
C ALA A 77 5.52 1.84 -15.03
N MET A 78 6.37 2.06 -16.03
CA MET A 78 7.20 3.24 -16.20
C MET A 78 6.42 4.49 -16.65
N THR A 79 5.17 4.37 -17.08
CA THR A 79 4.37 5.50 -17.57
C THR A 79 3.15 5.73 -16.67
N VAL A 80 2.12 4.90 -16.84
CA VAL A 80 0.82 5.03 -16.18
C VAL A 80 0.95 4.84 -14.67
N CYS A 81 1.57 3.75 -14.22
CA CYS A 81 1.59 3.43 -12.79
C CYS A 81 2.54 4.34 -12.00
N ARG A 82 3.70 4.72 -12.55
CA ARG A 82 4.57 5.74 -11.95
C ARG A 82 3.82 7.06 -11.77
N GLY A 83 3.12 7.51 -12.81
CA GLY A 83 2.30 8.73 -12.77
C GLY A 83 1.22 8.65 -11.71
N ALA A 84 0.42 7.56 -11.71
CA ALA A 84 -0.64 7.35 -10.74
C ALA A 84 -0.12 7.32 -9.29
N MET A 85 1.01 6.66 -9.01
CA MET A 85 1.62 6.66 -7.67
C MET A 85 2.07 8.06 -7.24
N LYS A 86 2.63 8.84 -8.16
CA LYS A 86 3.07 10.22 -7.90
C LYS A 86 1.89 11.15 -7.64
N ASP A 87 0.87 11.12 -8.50
CA ASP A 87 -0.34 11.92 -8.35
C ASP A 87 -1.05 11.59 -7.05
N ALA A 88 -1.13 10.30 -6.70
CA ALA A 88 -1.69 9.86 -5.43
C ALA A 88 -0.90 10.39 -4.23
N THR A 89 0.44 10.31 -4.27
CA THR A 89 1.31 10.83 -3.19
C THR A 89 1.11 12.34 -3.00
N ILE A 90 1.08 13.11 -4.09
CA ILE A 90 0.86 14.56 -4.05
C ILE A 90 -0.55 14.87 -3.53
N TYR A 91 -1.57 14.11 -3.95
CA TYR A 91 -2.94 14.32 -3.49
C TYR A 91 -3.07 14.08 -1.97
N MET A 92 -2.43 13.04 -1.44
CA MET A 92 -2.48 12.68 -0.03
C MET A 92 -1.66 13.61 0.88
N TYR A 93 -0.48 14.04 0.43
CA TYR A 93 0.51 14.72 1.27
C TYR A 93 0.87 16.14 0.83
N GLY A 94 0.35 16.60 -0.31
CA GLY A 94 0.61 17.94 -0.88
C GLY A 94 1.94 18.08 -1.62
N GLU A 95 2.86 17.10 -1.49
CA GLU A 95 4.19 17.15 -2.08
C GLU A 95 4.73 15.75 -2.39
N MET A 96 5.66 15.70 -3.35
CA MET A 96 6.38 14.49 -3.72
C MET A 96 7.82 14.56 -3.22
N THR A 97 8.10 13.86 -2.12
CA THR A 97 9.43 13.70 -1.51
C THR A 97 9.67 12.21 -1.22
N MET A 98 10.92 11.81 -0.98
CA MET A 98 11.21 10.42 -0.56
C MET A 98 10.38 10.02 0.67
N LYS A 99 10.26 10.93 1.64
CA LYS A 99 9.48 10.68 2.86
C LYS A 99 7.98 10.50 2.58
N THR A 100 7.39 11.30 1.69
CA THR A 100 5.96 11.16 1.36
C THR A 100 5.70 9.96 0.46
N PHE A 101 6.65 9.59 -0.40
CA PHE A 101 6.59 8.36 -1.19
C PHE A 101 6.57 7.10 -0.32
N ILE A 102 7.54 6.97 0.60
CA ILE A 102 7.61 5.84 1.55
C ILE A 102 6.32 5.71 2.38
N LYS A 103 5.79 6.84 2.88
CA LYS A 103 4.50 6.87 3.59
C LYS A 103 3.32 6.44 2.71
N SER A 104 3.32 6.84 1.44
CA SER A 104 2.27 6.47 0.48
C SER A 104 2.32 4.97 0.18
N LEU A 105 3.52 4.41 0.01
CA LEU A 105 3.73 2.98 -0.21
C LEU A 105 3.23 2.16 0.98
N ASP A 106 3.62 2.52 2.20
CA ASP A 106 3.16 1.84 3.43
C ASP A 106 1.64 1.93 3.59
N SER A 107 1.05 3.08 3.27
CA SER A 107 -0.40 3.29 3.33
C SER A 107 -1.13 2.42 2.29
N TRP A 108 -0.61 2.35 1.06
CA TRP A 108 -1.17 1.50 0.00
C TRP A 108 -1.08 0.01 0.35
N LEU A 109 0.07 -0.48 0.82
CA LEU A 109 0.27 -1.87 1.23
C LEU A 109 -0.68 -2.24 2.37
N THR A 110 -0.79 -1.36 3.37
CA THR A 110 -1.70 -1.53 4.52
C THR A 110 -3.16 -1.58 4.06
N ALA A 111 -3.59 -0.61 3.25
CA ALA A 111 -4.98 -0.52 2.80
C ALA A 111 -5.39 -1.69 1.89
N SER A 112 -4.43 -2.19 1.11
CA SER A 112 -4.58 -3.37 0.24
C SER A 112 -4.50 -4.70 1.00
N HIS A 113 -4.25 -4.67 2.31
CA HIS A 113 -4.04 -5.86 3.15
C HIS A 113 -2.93 -6.78 2.59
N ILE A 114 -1.88 -6.18 2.02
CA ILE A 114 -0.68 -6.90 1.60
C ILE A 114 0.26 -6.93 2.81
N PRO A 115 0.54 -8.10 3.41
CA PRO A 115 1.48 -8.18 4.51
C PRO A 115 2.86 -7.69 4.08
N PHE A 116 3.44 -6.78 4.86
CA PHE A 116 4.78 -6.29 4.61
C PHE A 116 5.50 -6.02 5.92
N ARG A 117 6.83 -6.07 5.84
CA ARG A 117 7.72 -5.58 6.88
C ARG A 117 8.54 -4.45 6.29
N HIS A 118 8.45 -3.29 6.93
CA HIS A 118 9.28 -2.13 6.64
C HIS A 118 10.22 -1.91 7.84
N ILE A 119 11.53 -1.93 7.59
CA ILE A 119 12.57 -1.62 8.58
C ILE A 119 13.19 -0.29 8.17
N ASP A 120 12.87 0.74 8.93
CA ASP A 120 13.42 2.09 8.83
C ASP A 120 14.64 2.18 9.75
N ASP A 121 15.83 2.22 9.15
CA ASP A 121 17.12 2.46 9.81
C ASP A 121 17.70 3.79 9.30
N ASP A 122 18.65 4.38 10.04
CA ASP A 122 19.18 5.73 9.78
C ASP A 122 19.72 5.88 8.34
N ASN A 123 20.27 4.79 7.78
CA ASN A 123 20.90 4.79 6.47
C ASN A 123 20.12 4.02 5.39
N VAL A 124 19.09 3.26 5.74
CA VAL A 124 18.40 2.38 4.77
C VAL A 124 16.92 2.18 5.12
N ASP A 125 16.09 2.05 4.09
CA ASP A 125 14.76 1.45 4.21
C ASP A 125 14.79 0.03 3.64
N LYS A 126 14.41 -0.97 4.44
CA LYS A 126 14.32 -2.37 3.98
C LYS A 126 12.88 -2.81 3.91
N TYR A 127 12.50 -3.38 2.77
CA TYR A 127 11.16 -3.89 2.53
C TYR A 127 11.17 -5.40 2.31
N VAL A 128 10.18 -6.07 2.90
CA VAL A 128 9.76 -7.43 2.55
C VAL A 128 8.26 -7.42 2.38
N ILE A 129 7.77 -7.62 1.16
CA ILE A 129 6.36 -7.52 0.77
C ILE A 129 5.87 -8.90 0.32
N GLN A 130 4.84 -9.43 0.99
CA GLN A 130 4.26 -10.76 0.73
C GLN A 130 2.94 -10.60 -0.04
N HIS A 131 3.00 -10.58 -1.38
CA HIS A 131 1.85 -10.23 -2.21
C HIS A 131 1.09 -11.43 -2.79
N GLU A 132 1.76 -12.54 -3.11
CA GLU A 132 1.15 -13.78 -3.69
C GLU A 132 0.44 -13.55 -5.04
N LEU A 133 1.02 -12.72 -5.92
CA LEU A 133 0.40 -12.28 -7.18
C LEU A 133 1.15 -12.74 -8.44
N GLY A 134 2.19 -13.56 -8.30
CA GLY A 134 2.99 -14.09 -9.40
C GLY A 134 4.14 -13.18 -9.81
N ASP A 135 5.08 -13.73 -10.59
CA ASP A 135 6.31 -13.04 -11.00
C ASP A 135 6.05 -11.74 -11.77
N ALA A 136 4.98 -11.72 -12.58
CA ALA A 136 4.57 -10.53 -13.33
C ALA A 136 4.27 -9.35 -12.40
N PHE A 137 3.62 -9.60 -11.25
CA PHE A 137 3.37 -8.56 -10.26
C PHE A 137 4.66 -8.14 -9.54
N SER A 138 5.54 -9.08 -9.23
CA SER A 138 6.83 -8.82 -8.57
C SER A 138 7.69 -7.87 -9.42
N SER A 139 7.84 -8.21 -10.70
CA SER A 139 8.55 -7.39 -11.69
C SER A 139 7.89 -6.04 -11.91
N TYR A 140 6.55 -6.01 -11.99
CA TYR A 140 5.78 -4.77 -12.05
C TYR A 140 6.09 -3.86 -10.85
N LEU A 141 5.93 -4.38 -9.62
CA LEU A 141 6.04 -3.60 -8.40
C LEU A 141 7.44 -2.98 -8.25
N ILE A 142 8.49 -3.79 -8.44
CA ILE A 142 9.87 -3.29 -8.34
C ILE A 142 10.19 -2.26 -9.44
N THR A 143 9.62 -2.44 -10.63
CA THR A 143 9.78 -1.49 -11.75
C THR A 143 9.17 -0.14 -11.40
N VAL A 144 7.92 -0.10 -10.90
CA VAL A 144 7.27 1.17 -10.55
C VAL A 144 8.00 1.84 -9.38
N ILE A 145 8.40 1.09 -8.35
CA ILE A 145 9.15 1.63 -7.21
C ILE A 145 10.45 2.26 -7.70
N ASN A 146 11.27 1.56 -8.48
CA ASN A 146 12.49 2.11 -9.05
C ASN A 146 12.23 3.33 -9.95
N ALA A 147 11.15 3.31 -10.73
CA ALA A 147 10.78 4.42 -11.60
C ALA A 147 10.52 5.71 -10.81
N VAL A 148 9.90 5.60 -9.64
CA VAL A 148 9.66 6.73 -8.73
C VAL A 148 10.94 7.14 -8.00
N LEU A 149 11.69 6.18 -7.44
CA LEU A 149 12.94 6.45 -6.71
C LEU A 149 13.99 7.17 -7.57
N ASN A 150 14.06 6.83 -8.86
CA ASN A 150 14.98 7.46 -9.80
C ASN A 150 14.75 8.98 -9.94
N GLU A 151 13.53 9.49 -9.72
CA GLU A 151 13.27 10.95 -9.71
C GLU A 151 14.02 11.66 -8.57
N PHE A 152 14.30 10.93 -7.50
CA PHE A 152 15.05 11.40 -6.34
C PHE A 152 16.52 10.97 -6.36
N LYS A 153 16.99 10.36 -7.46
CA LYS A 153 18.33 9.78 -7.61
C LYS A 153 18.62 8.62 -6.63
N PHE A 154 17.56 7.93 -6.20
CA PHE A 154 17.64 6.70 -5.44
C PHE A 154 17.33 5.50 -6.34
N CYS A 155 17.78 4.33 -5.95
CA CYS A 155 17.37 3.07 -6.55
C CYS A 155 17.27 1.99 -5.47
N THR A 156 16.57 0.91 -5.79
CA THR A 156 16.56 -0.27 -4.91
C THR A 156 17.80 -1.13 -5.14
N THR A 157 18.41 -1.59 -4.07
CA THR A 157 19.51 -2.55 -4.03
C THR A 157 19.06 -3.86 -3.36
N HIS A 158 19.88 -4.91 -3.44
CA HIS A 158 19.62 -6.21 -2.82
C HIS A 158 18.21 -6.77 -3.09
N GLN A 159 17.75 -6.67 -4.34
CA GLN A 159 16.43 -7.13 -4.75
C GLN A 159 16.38 -8.67 -4.75
N ASP A 160 15.35 -9.23 -4.14
CA ASP A 160 14.97 -10.64 -4.25
C ASP A 160 13.48 -10.71 -4.59
N LEU A 161 13.18 -11.30 -5.76
CA LEU A 161 11.86 -11.33 -6.36
C LEU A 161 11.44 -12.79 -6.55
N THR A 162 10.27 -13.13 -6.04
CA THR A 162 9.63 -14.44 -6.22
C THR A 162 8.17 -14.25 -6.64
N ASP A 163 7.49 -15.33 -6.98
CA ASP A 163 6.07 -15.30 -7.34
C ASP A 163 5.15 -14.89 -6.16
N GLN A 164 5.68 -14.98 -4.94
CA GLN A 164 4.96 -14.69 -3.70
C GLN A 164 5.38 -13.38 -3.04
N SER A 165 6.63 -12.95 -3.23
CA SER A 165 7.17 -11.84 -2.48
C SER A 165 8.20 -11.02 -3.24
N VAL A 166 8.35 -9.78 -2.79
CA VAL A 166 9.41 -8.87 -3.21
C VAL A 166 10.11 -8.36 -1.97
N SER A 167 11.44 -8.45 -1.94
CA SER A 167 12.26 -7.76 -0.95
C SER A 167 13.32 -6.91 -1.62
N PHE A 168 13.63 -5.77 -1.00
CA PHE A 168 14.62 -4.82 -1.50
C PHE A 168 15.08 -3.87 -0.40
N VAL A 169 16.19 -3.18 -0.66
CA VAL A 169 16.75 -2.11 0.18
C VAL A 169 16.76 -0.80 -0.61
N ILE A 170 16.48 0.31 0.06
CA ILE A 170 16.69 1.67 -0.46
C ILE A 170 17.75 2.31 0.42
N ASP A 171 18.89 2.66 -0.16
CA ASP A 171 19.97 3.34 0.56
C ASP A 171 19.66 4.83 0.69
N LYS A 172 19.55 5.36 1.91
CA LYS A 172 19.36 6.79 2.19
C LYS A 172 20.71 7.50 2.07
N ALA A 173 20.76 8.57 1.30
CA ALA A 173 21.97 9.35 1.05
C ALA A 173 22.23 10.37 2.16
#